data_AF-A0A537ZVG3-F1
#
_entry.id   AF-A0A537ZVG3-F1
#
_cell.length_a   1.000
_cell.length_b   1.000
_cell.length_c   1.000
_cell.angle_alpha   90.00
_cell.angle_beta   90.00
_cell.angle_gamma   90.00
#
_symmetry.space_group_name_H-M   'P 1'
#
loop_
_entity.id
_entity.type
_entity.pdbx_description
1 polymer ?
#
loop_
_entity_poly.entity_id
_entity_poly.type
_entity_poly.pdbx_seq_one_letter_code
_entity_poly.pdbx_strand_id
1 'polypeptide(L)'
;MKLFNDKPRRSARFAGGTRLRAIAGAVAATGALAAGVTVAHGQSISDLQSKIASAQQQAQSMSADVQAKADQVAAAQQQAAAAAQREAELSALLAQGEQRSAELADKVARTEAHLQRVRDRLKRALATLQGRLVSIYEGNAPDAAEILLNSRGFEDLANRAEMVGRIEQADADLAQRVRSLRNQVQDALAAVKQAKAEQDAYNARVADARDQIAQVRANAEAQAAQLESARQQEAAAISTLQSNVSGWESQVQQIQAAQAAAAQQAQEASAASAQQTVSSWVGDWAIPQAVVMCESGGNFNAVNPSSGAGGAYQILPSTWRLYGGSGSPQDASPSEQSQIASQIWADSGPSAWACAQ
;
A
#
# COMPACT_ATOMS: atom_id res chain seq x y z
N MET A 1 -2.64 11.90 57.69
CA MET A 1 -3.62 10.96 58.26
C MET A 1 -4.40 10.36 57.10
N LYS A 2 -4.59 9.04 57.18
CA LYS A 2 -5.00 8.06 56.17
C LYS A 2 -6.35 8.33 55.45
N LEU A 3 -6.37 7.88 54.19
CA LEU A 3 -7.41 7.11 53.48
C LEU A 3 -8.73 7.79 53.05
N PHE A 4 -8.86 8.03 51.73
CA PHE A 4 -10.11 7.87 50.97
C PHE A 4 -9.73 7.16 49.67
N ASN A 5 -9.78 5.82 49.65
CA ASN A 5 -10.90 4.98 49.21
C ASN A 5 -11.10 5.05 47.68
N ASP A 6 -10.40 4.15 47.00
CA ASP A 6 -10.35 4.06 45.55
C ASP A 6 -10.63 2.60 45.13
N LYS A 7 -11.77 2.38 44.47
CA LYS A 7 -12.10 1.33 43.47
C LYS A 7 -13.62 1.17 43.27
N PRO A 8 -14.12 0.60 42.15
CA PRO A 8 -13.44 0.26 40.90
C PRO A 8 -14.19 0.78 39.64
N ARG A 9 -13.48 1.28 38.63
CA ARG A 9 -14.01 1.31 37.25
C ARG A 9 -13.41 0.16 36.45
N ARG A 10 -14.29 -0.80 36.13
CA ARG A 10 -14.03 -1.98 35.30
C ARG A 10 -13.53 -1.53 33.92
N SER A 11 -12.27 -1.79 33.63
CA SER A 11 -11.72 -1.74 32.28
C SER A 11 -12.18 -2.98 31.51
N ALA A 12 -13.11 -2.77 30.57
CA ALA A 12 -13.49 -3.76 29.59
C ALA A 12 -12.30 -4.01 28.65
N ARG A 13 -11.59 -5.12 28.87
CA ARG A 13 -10.70 -5.70 27.86
C ARG A 13 -11.57 -6.35 26.79
N PHE A 14 -11.79 -5.66 25.67
CA PHE A 14 -12.20 -6.31 24.43
C PHE A 14 -11.00 -7.10 23.90
N ALA A 15 -10.94 -8.39 24.26
CA ALA A 15 -10.12 -9.37 23.58
C ALA A 15 -10.81 -9.72 22.25
N GLY A 16 -10.59 -8.89 21.23
CA GLY A 16 -10.96 -9.19 19.85
C GLY A 16 -9.94 -10.16 19.26
N GLY A 17 -10.24 -11.45 19.33
CA GLY A 17 -9.45 -12.50 18.68
C GLY A 17 -9.50 -12.33 17.17
N THR A 18 -8.34 -12.06 16.56
CA THR A 18 -8.19 -12.16 15.10
C THR A 18 -7.46 -13.47 14.81
N ARG A 19 -8.24 -14.48 14.42
CA ARG A 19 -7.72 -15.75 13.92
C ARG A 19 -7.05 -15.49 12.57
N LEU A 20 -5.73 -15.42 12.57
CA LEU A 20 -4.90 -15.61 11.37
C LEU A 20 -5.18 -17.01 10.82
N ARG A 21 -6.00 -17.09 9.77
CA ARG A 21 -6.10 -18.29 8.93
C ARG A 21 -5.00 -18.21 7.88
N ALA A 22 -3.80 -18.66 8.25
CA ALA A 22 -2.80 -19.10 7.29
C ALA A 22 -3.23 -20.48 6.77
N ILE A 23 -3.70 -20.54 5.53
CA ILE A 23 -3.83 -21.79 4.79
C ILE A 23 -2.58 -21.90 3.93
N ALA A 24 -1.60 -22.67 4.40
CA ALA A 24 -0.49 -23.15 3.58
C ALA A 24 -0.49 -24.68 3.70
N GLY A 25 -0.92 -25.32 2.62
CA GLY A 25 -1.08 -26.77 2.52
C GLY A 25 0.26 -27.49 2.53
N ALA A 26 0.27 -28.62 3.22
CA ALA A 26 1.30 -29.65 3.15
C ALA A 26 1.02 -30.57 1.96
N VAL A 27 1.99 -30.76 1.06
CA VAL A 27 2.22 -32.03 0.35
C VAL A 27 3.71 -32.11 0.00
N ALA A 28 4.47 -32.94 0.71
CA ALA A 28 5.76 -33.44 0.26
C ALA A 28 5.57 -34.93 -0.05
N ALA A 29 5.65 -35.29 -1.33
CA ALA A 29 5.54 -36.66 -1.81
C ALA A 29 6.93 -37.30 -1.90
N THR A 30 7.03 -38.49 -1.30
CA THR A 30 8.05 -39.51 -1.52
C THR A 30 7.87 -40.22 -2.87
N GLY A 31 8.94 -40.79 -3.39
CA GLY A 31 8.88 -42.08 -4.08
C GLY A 31 9.24 -42.08 -5.57
N ALA A 32 10.37 -42.69 -5.86
CA ALA A 32 11.02 -42.84 -7.15
C ALA A 32 10.43 -43.97 -8.04
N LEU A 33 10.49 -43.72 -9.35
CA LEU A 33 10.82 -44.61 -10.47
C LEU A 33 9.94 -45.84 -10.78
N ALA A 34 9.18 -45.73 -11.87
CA ALA A 34 8.98 -46.80 -12.86
C ALA A 34 8.83 -46.17 -14.26
N ALA A 35 9.60 -46.67 -15.23
CA ALA A 35 9.70 -46.15 -16.58
C ALA A 35 8.42 -46.42 -17.40
N GLY A 36 7.71 -45.34 -17.70
CA GLY A 36 6.84 -45.19 -18.85
C GLY A 36 7.05 -43.77 -19.35
N VAL A 37 7.15 -43.57 -20.66
CA VAL A 37 7.13 -42.23 -21.27
C VAL A 37 5.73 -41.67 -21.04
N THR A 38 5.51 -41.15 -19.83
CA THR A 38 4.41 -40.27 -19.54
C THR A 38 4.86 -38.92 -20.03
N VAL A 39 4.17 -38.39 -21.03
CA VAL A 39 4.23 -36.99 -21.38
C VAL A 39 3.75 -36.23 -20.14
N ALA A 40 4.69 -35.89 -19.26
CA ALA A 40 4.47 -35.02 -18.12
C ALA A 40 4.24 -33.61 -18.65
N HIS A 41 3.06 -33.35 -19.21
CA HIS A 41 2.60 -32.02 -19.65
C HIS A 41 1.35 -31.64 -18.86
N GLY A 42 1.28 -32.08 -17.60
CA GLY A 42 0.16 -31.89 -16.69
C GLY A 42 0.10 -30.53 -15.99
N GLN A 43 0.82 -29.51 -16.47
CA GLN A 43 0.29 -28.15 -16.33
C GLN A 43 -0.66 -27.96 -17.49
N SER A 44 -1.88 -28.45 -17.30
CA SER A 44 -2.86 -28.57 -18.38
C SER A 44 -3.29 -27.19 -18.86
N ILE A 45 -3.64 -27.08 -20.15
CA ILE A 45 -4.25 -25.86 -20.70
C ILE A 45 -5.47 -25.43 -19.85
N SER A 46 -6.21 -26.38 -19.28
CA SER A 46 -7.31 -26.12 -18.35
C SER A 46 -6.89 -25.40 -17.05
N ASP A 47 -5.70 -25.67 -16.51
CA ASP A 47 -5.19 -24.95 -15.33
C ASP A 47 -4.87 -23.50 -15.67
N LEU A 48 -4.26 -23.26 -16.84
CA LEU A 48 -4.00 -21.91 -17.34
C LEU A 48 -5.29 -21.18 -17.67
N GLN A 49 -6.28 -21.84 -18.28
CA GLN A 49 -7.60 -21.27 -18.55
C GLN A 49 -8.33 -20.90 -17.25
N SER A 50 -8.26 -21.75 -16.22
CA SER A 50 -8.83 -21.45 -14.89
C SER A 50 -8.14 -20.25 -14.22
N LYS A 51 -6.81 -20.15 -14.34
CA LYS A 51 -6.04 -18.98 -13.86
C LYS A 51 -6.41 -17.70 -14.60
N ILE A 52 -6.56 -17.75 -15.93
CA ILE A 52 -6.98 -16.59 -16.75
C ILE A 52 -8.40 -16.16 -16.36
N ALA A 53 -9.35 -17.11 -16.22
CA ALA A 53 -10.72 -16.79 -15.81
C ALA A 53 -10.78 -16.17 -14.41
N SER A 54 -10.01 -16.73 -13.45
CA SER A 54 -9.89 -16.18 -12.10
C SER A 54 -9.27 -14.79 -12.10
N ALA A 55 -8.24 -14.56 -12.93
CA ALA A 55 -7.62 -13.25 -13.09
C ALA A 55 -8.54 -12.23 -13.77
N GLN A 56 -9.37 -12.64 -14.72
CA GLN A 56 -10.41 -11.77 -15.32
C GLN A 56 -11.44 -11.35 -14.27
N GLN A 57 -11.91 -12.28 -13.44
CA GLN A 57 -12.84 -11.96 -12.35
C GLN A 57 -12.18 -11.04 -11.32
N GLN A 58 -10.92 -11.29 -10.97
CA GLN A 58 -10.14 -10.45 -10.06
C GLN A 58 -9.88 -9.05 -10.66
N ALA A 59 -9.63 -8.94 -11.96
CA ALA A 59 -9.47 -7.67 -12.65
C ALA A 59 -10.77 -6.84 -12.65
N GLN A 60 -11.93 -7.48 -12.81
CA GLN A 60 -13.23 -6.83 -12.73
C GLN A 60 -13.50 -6.29 -11.32
N SER A 61 -13.21 -7.07 -10.27
CA SER A 61 -13.37 -6.59 -8.89
C SER A 61 -12.38 -5.46 -8.58
N MET A 62 -11.12 -5.59 -9.00
CA MET A 62 -10.11 -4.54 -8.81
C MET A 62 -10.43 -3.27 -9.60
N SER A 63 -11.05 -3.37 -10.77
CA SER A 63 -11.50 -2.18 -11.52
C SER A 63 -12.62 -1.45 -10.78
N ALA A 64 -13.56 -2.17 -10.17
CA ALA A 64 -14.60 -1.58 -9.34
C ALA A 64 -14.02 -0.96 -8.07
N ASP A 65 -13.06 -1.63 -7.43
CA ASP A 65 -12.35 -1.11 -6.26
C ASP A 65 -11.54 0.15 -6.58
N VAL A 66 -10.81 0.19 -7.71
CA VAL A 66 -10.10 1.38 -8.18
C VAL A 66 -11.04 2.56 -8.40
N GLN A 67 -12.21 2.32 -8.99
CA GLN A 67 -13.22 3.37 -9.19
C GLN A 67 -13.73 3.89 -7.84
N ALA A 68 -14.08 3.00 -6.91
CA ALA A 68 -14.53 3.37 -5.57
C ALA A 68 -13.43 4.12 -4.80
N LYS A 69 -12.17 3.73 -4.93
CA LYS A 69 -11.03 4.44 -4.33
C LYS A 69 -10.76 5.77 -5.01
N ALA A 70 -10.93 5.87 -6.32
CA ALA A 70 -10.83 7.14 -7.04
C ALA A 70 -11.88 8.14 -6.53
N ASP A 71 -13.11 7.68 -6.30
CA ASP A 71 -14.19 8.49 -5.72
C ASP A 71 -13.86 8.88 -4.26
N GLN A 72 -13.31 7.96 -3.47
CA GLN A 72 -12.85 8.26 -2.10
C GLN A 72 -11.70 9.28 -2.08
N VAL A 73 -10.75 9.19 -3.00
CA VAL A 73 -9.66 10.16 -3.16
C VAL A 73 -10.22 11.52 -3.55
N ALA A 74 -11.14 11.59 -4.52
CA ALA A 74 -11.76 12.84 -4.93
C ALA A 74 -12.55 13.48 -3.76
N ALA A 75 -13.29 12.67 -3.00
CA ALA A 75 -14.00 13.13 -1.80
C ALA A 75 -13.03 13.62 -0.71
N ALA A 76 -11.93 12.90 -0.48
CA ALA A 76 -10.90 13.30 0.48
C ALA A 76 -10.16 14.57 0.05
N GLN A 77 -9.89 14.74 -1.24
CA GLN A 77 -9.32 15.97 -1.80
C GLN A 77 -10.27 17.15 -1.61
N GLN A 78 -11.58 16.97 -1.81
CA GLN A 78 -12.58 18.00 -1.52
C GLN A 78 -12.64 18.33 -0.03
N GLN A 79 -12.59 17.32 0.86
CA GLN A 79 -12.54 17.53 2.31
C GLN A 79 -11.26 18.25 2.74
N ALA A 80 -10.11 17.90 2.18
CA ALA A 80 -8.83 18.57 2.42
C ALA A 80 -8.87 20.04 1.94
N ALA A 81 -9.43 20.30 0.76
CA ALA A 81 -9.62 21.66 0.26
C ALA A 81 -10.56 22.48 1.17
N ALA A 82 -11.67 21.89 1.64
CA ALA A 82 -12.57 22.53 2.59
C ALA A 82 -11.90 22.78 3.96
N ALA A 83 -11.05 21.85 4.42
CA ALA A 83 -10.26 22.02 5.63
C ALA A 83 -9.24 23.15 5.47
N ALA A 84 -8.56 23.26 4.32
CA ALA A 84 -7.63 24.35 4.02
C ALA A 84 -8.33 25.72 3.96
N GLN A 85 -9.56 25.79 3.43
CA GLN A 85 -10.36 27.02 3.47
C GLN A 85 -10.71 27.41 4.91
N ARG A 86 -11.15 26.46 5.74
CA ARG A 86 -11.40 26.70 7.17
C ARG A 86 -10.13 27.11 7.92
N GLU A 87 -8.97 26.57 7.57
CA GLU A 87 -7.68 27.00 8.12
C GLU A 87 -7.38 28.46 7.78
N ALA A 88 -7.68 28.91 6.56
CA ALA A 88 -7.51 30.31 6.18
C ALA A 88 -8.44 31.24 6.99
N GLU A 89 -9.70 30.85 7.19
CA GLU A 89 -10.65 31.58 8.05
C GLU A 89 -10.16 31.64 9.51
N LEU A 90 -9.69 30.51 10.05
CA LEU A 90 -9.16 30.43 11.41
C LEU A 90 -7.86 31.23 11.58
N SER A 91 -7.03 31.31 10.53
CA SER A 91 -5.82 32.14 10.53
C SER A 91 -6.16 33.64 10.61
N ALA A 92 -7.23 34.08 9.94
CA ALA A 92 -7.71 35.45 10.06
C ALA A 92 -8.25 35.75 11.48
N LEU A 93 -8.96 34.81 12.09
CA LEU A 93 -9.40 34.91 13.49
C LEU A 93 -8.22 34.92 14.47
N LEU A 94 -7.17 34.14 14.21
CA LEU A 94 -5.93 34.17 14.99
C LEU A 94 -5.25 35.53 14.91
N ALA A 95 -5.20 36.17 13.73
CA ALA A 95 -4.66 37.51 13.60
C ALA A 95 -5.45 38.55 14.43
N GLN A 96 -6.79 38.45 14.45
CA GLN A 96 -7.60 39.26 15.37
C GLN A 96 -7.30 38.93 16.83
N GLY A 97 -7.04 37.66 17.14
CA GLY A 97 -6.63 37.23 18.45
C GLY A 97 -5.28 37.82 18.89
N GLU A 98 -4.29 37.86 18.00
CA GLU A 98 -3.00 38.50 18.24
C GLU A 98 -3.15 40.00 18.52
N GLN A 99 -4.01 40.70 17.77
CA GLN A 99 -4.32 42.09 18.04
C GLN A 99 -4.91 42.27 19.45
N ARG A 100 -5.84 41.40 19.85
CA ARG A 100 -6.42 41.43 21.20
C ARG A 100 -5.40 41.12 22.29
N SER A 101 -4.45 40.22 22.03
CA SER A 101 -3.32 39.96 22.92
C SER A 101 -2.45 41.21 23.12
N ALA A 102 -2.18 41.96 22.05
CA ALA A 102 -1.45 43.23 22.11
C ALA A 102 -2.21 44.28 22.94
N GLU A 103 -3.54 44.40 22.76
CA GLU A 103 -4.37 45.29 23.57
C GLU A 103 -4.33 44.94 25.07
N LEU A 104 -4.29 43.64 25.41
CA LEU A 104 -4.14 43.18 26.79
C LEU A 104 -2.73 43.47 27.34
N ALA A 105 -1.68 43.31 26.53
CA ALA A 105 -0.32 43.72 26.88
C ALA A 105 -0.26 45.21 27.24
N ASP A 106 -0.88 46.04 26.41
CA ASP A 106 -0.99 47.48 26.64
C ASP A 106 -1.77 47.79 27.94
N LYS A 107 -2.84 47.04 28.23
CA LYS A 107 -3.59 47.18 29.49
C LYS A 107 -2.70 46.85 30.70
N VAL A 108 -1.90 45.78 30.61
CA VAL A 108 -0.93 45.43 31.67
C VAL A 108 0.08 46.56 31.86
N ALA A 109 0.70 47.05 30.80
CA ALA A 109 1.67 48.14 30.86
C ALA A 109 1.09 49.43 31.48
N ARG A 110 -0.13 49.82 31.09
CA ARG A 110 -0.84 50.98 31.68
C ARG A 110 -1.13 50.80 33.17
N THR A 111 -1.49 49.58 33.59
CA THR A 111 -1.81 49.25 34.98
C THR A 111 -0.54 49.25 35.85
N GLU A 112 0.56 48.71 35.34
CA GLU A 112 1.87 48.77 35.99
C GLU A 112 2.37 50.22 36.15
N ALA A 113 2.22 51.03 35.10
CA ALA A 113 2.57 52.45 35.16
C ALA A 113 1.71 53.21 36.20
N HIS A 114 0.43 52.86 36.32
CA HIS A 114 -0.43 53.42 37.38
C HIS A 114 0.05 53.02 38.78
N LEU A 115 0.36 51.74 38.99
CA LEU A 115 0.92 51.24 40.26
C LEU A 115 2.19 52.01 40.65
N GLN A 116 3.10 52.25 39.72
CA GLN A 116 4.32 53.04 39.99
C GLN A 116 3.98 54.48 40.39
N ARG A 117 3.08 55.16 39.68
CA ARG A 117 2.64 56.52 40.03
C ARG A 117 2.04 56.60 41.44
N VAL A 118 1.25 55.60 41.86
CA VAL A 118 0.66 55.57 43.21
C VAL A 118 1.74 55.28 44.27
N ARG A 119 2.68 54.37 44.01
CA ARG A 119 3.82 54.10 44.90
C ARG A 119 4.69 55.34 45.12
N ASP A 120 4.98 56.09 44.06
CA ASP A 120 5.76 57.33 44.15
C ASP A 120 5.04 58.41 44.97
N ARG A 121 3.71 58.54 44.79
CA ARG A 121 2.88 59.44 45.61
C ARG A 121 2.89 59.03 47.08
N LEU A 122 2.76 57.74 47.36
CA LEU A 122 2.83 57.21 48.73
C LEU A 122 4.19 57.50 49.36
N LYS A 123 5.29 57.27 48.64
CA LYS A 123 6.65 57.56 49.11
C LYS A 123 6.82 59.03 49.49
N ARG A 124 6.34 59.96 48.65
CA ARG A 124 6.38 61.41 48.95
C ARG A 124 5.51 61.78 50.16
N ALA A 125 4.31 61.22 50.26
CA ALA A 125 3.42 61.47 51.39
C ALA A 125 4.00 60.95 52.72
N LEU A 126 4.62 59.76 52.71
CA LEU A 126 5.33 59.20 53.85
C LEU A 126 6.52 60.06 54.29
N ALA A 127 7.33 60.53 53.34
CA ALA A 127 8.45 61.43 53.65
C ALA A 127 7.99 62.74 54.30
N THR A 128 6.88 63.31 53.81
CA THR A 128 6.26 64.52 54.39
C THR A 128 5.77 64.26 55.81
N LEU A 129 5.06 63.13 56.01
CA LEU A 129 4.54 62.75 57.33
C LEU A 129 5.68 62.49 58.33
N GLN A 130 6.74 61.81 57.90
CA GLN A 130 7.92 61.57 58.72
C GLN A 130 8.57 62.89 59.16
N GLY A 131 8.79 63.83 58.23
CA GLY A 131 9.36 65.14 58.57
C GLY A 131 8.50 65.91 59.58
N ARG A 132 7.17 65.84 59.44
CA ARG A 132 6.24 66.46 60.39
C ARG A 132 6.30 65.83 61.78
N LEU A 133 6.33 64.50 61.87
CA LEU A 133 6.43 63.77 63.14
C LEU A 133 7.75 64.06 63.86
N VAL A 134 8.87 64.13 63.13
CA VAL A 134 10.17 64.50 63.69
C VAL A 134 10.14 65.93 64.22
N SER A 135 9.58 66.88 63.46
CA SER A 135 9.45 68.28 63.89
C SER A 135 8.60 68.44 65.15
N ILE A 136 7.55 67.63 65.33
CA ILE A 136 6.72 67.60 66.55
C ILE A 136 7.53 66.99 67.72
N TYR A 137 8.26 65.91 67.48
CA TYR A 137 9.05 65.22 68.50
C TYR A 137 10.24 66.04 69.03
N GLU A 138 10.98 66.70 68.13
CA GLU A 138 12.17 67.49 68.48
C GLU A 138 11.84 68.82 69.19
N GLY A 139 10.56 69.13 69.46
CA GLY A 139 10.15 70.35 70.14
C GLY A 139 10.39 71.64 69.34
N ASN A 140 10.74 71.53 68.07
CA ASN A 140 10.97 72.68 67.18
C ASN A 140 9.67 73.35 66.72
N ALA A 141 8.52 72.74 67.01
CA ALA A 141 7.20 73.36 66.85
C ALA A 141 6.76 73.91 68.23
N PRO A 142 6.51 75.22 68.38
CA PRO A 142 6.05 75.78 69.65
C PRO A 142 4.71 75.14 70.05
N ASP A 143 4.53 74.86 71.35
CA ASP A 143 3.33 74.19 71.85
C ASP A 143 2.09 75.03 71.51
N ALA A 144 0.99 74.40 71.07
CA ALA A 144 -0.24 75.10 70.71
C ALA A 144 -0.73 75.97 71.88
N ALA A 145 -0.60 75.47 73.11
CA ALA A 145 -0.90 76.26 74.32
C ALA A 145 0.07 77.44 74.47
N GLU A 146 1.37 77.27 74.23
CA GLU A 146 2.38 78.33 74.29
C GLU A 146 2.18 79.43 73.23
N ILE A 147 1.85 79.04 71.98
CA ILE A 147 1.55 79.97 70.88
C ILE A 147 0.34 80.84 71.23
N LEU A 148 -0.69 80.25 71.83
CA LEU A 148 -1.93 80.93 72.22
C LEU A 148 -1.74 81.80 73.47
N LEU A 149 -0.98 81.33 74.46
CA LEU A 149 -0.66 82.05 75.69
C LEU A 149 0.24 83.28 75.45
N ASN A 150 1.07 83.27 74.41
CA ASN A 150 1.95 84.39 74.02
C ASN A 150 1.29 85.36 73.01
N SER A 151 -0.04 85.38 72.93
CA SER A 151 -0.79 86.30 72.05
C SER A 151 -0.90 87.71 72.63
N ARG A 152 -0.87 88.74 71.77
CA ARG A 152 -0.99 90.15 72.18
C ARG A 152 -2.40 90.70 71.85
N GLY A 153 -3.34 90.44 72.75
CA GLY A 153 -4.73 90.90 72.61
C GLY A 153 -5.63 89.92 71.85
N PHE A 154 -6.93 90.24 71.78
CA PHE A 154 -7.97 89.34 71.28
C PHE A 154 -7.82 88.99 69.78
N GLU A 155 -7.41 89.94 68.95
CA GLU A 155 -7.28 89.74 67.49
C GLU A 155 -6.12 88.79 67.13
N ASP A 156 -4.95 88.93 67.78
CA ASP A 156 -3.80 88.04 67.59
C ASP A 156 -4.08 86.62 68.11
N LEU A 157 -4.79 86.50 69.25
CA LEU A 157 -5.23 85.20 69.78
C LEU A 157 -6.15 84.48 68.77
N ALA A 158 -7.14 85.19 68.22
CA ALA A 158 -8.07 84.60 67.24
C ALA A 158 -7.35 84.13 65.97
N ASN A 159 -6.43 84.93 65.43
CA ASN A 159 -5.64 84.57 64.25
C ASN A 159 -4.73 83.35 64.50
N ARG A 160 -4.09 83.29 65.68
CA ARG A 160 -3.23 82.16 66.08
C ARG A 160 -4.05 80.88 66.32
N ALA A 161 -5.21 80.98 66.94
CA ALA A 161 -6.13 79.85 67.13
C ALA A 161 -6.60 79.28 65.80
N GLU A 162 -6.96 80.14 64.84
CA GLU A 162 -7.31 79.71 63.48
C GLU A 162 -6.10 79.07 62.76
N MET A 163 -4.89 79.62 62.94
CA MET A 163 -3.68 79.05 62.35
C MET A 163 -3.37 77.65 62.91
N VAL A 164 -3.39 77.48 64.23
CA VAL A 164 -3.16 76.19 64.90
C VAL A 164 -4.19 75.16 64.44
N GLY A 165 -5.48 75.53 64.41
CA GLY A 165 -6.54 74.65 63.91
C GLY A 165 -6.33 74.22 62.46
N ARG A 166 -5.88 75.13 61.57
CA ARG A 166 -5.54 74.79 60.17
C ARG A 166 -4.36 73.81 60.07
N ILE A 167 -3.37 73.93 60.95
CA ILE A 167 -2.20 73.03 60.99
C ILE A 167 -2.62 71.63 61.43
N GLU A 168 -3.38 71.50 62.53
CA GLU A 168 -3.86 70.20 63.01
C GLU A 168 -4.73 69.49 61.96
N GLN A 169 -5.58 70.25 61.27
CA GLN A 169 -6.39 69.72 60.18
C GLN A 169 -5.51 69.24 59.00
N ALA A 170 -4.49 70.00 58.61
CA ALA A 170 -3.56 69.59 57.57
C ALA A 170 -2.77 68.31 57.94
N ASP A 171 -2.40 68.15 59.22
CA ASP A 171 -1.72 66.95 59.74
C ASP A 171 -2.66 65.72 59.71
N ALA A 172 -3.92 65.90 60.11
CA ALA A 172 -4.95 64.86 60.02
C ALA A 172 -5.21 64.44 58.56
N ASP A 173 -5.32 65.41 57.65
CA ASP A 173 -5.51 65.17 56.21
C ASP A 173 -4.31 64.44 55.60
N LEU A 174 -3.08 64.77 56.00
CA LEU A 174 -1.87 64.07 55.56
C LEU A 174 -1.88 62.60 55.99
N ALA A 175 -2.25 62.32 57.25
CA ALA A 175 -2.36 60.95 57.75
C ALA A 175 -3.45 60.15 56.99
N GLN A 176 -4.60 60.76 56.72
CA GLN A 176 -5.65 60.14 55.90
C GLN A 176 -5.20 59.89 54.47
N ARG A 177 -4.49 60.85 53.86
CA ARG A 177 -3.93 60.70 52.52
C ARG A 177 -2.94 59.55 52.42
N VAL A 178 -2.07 59.37 53.41
CA VAL A 178 -1.14 58.22 53.48
C VAL A 178 -1.91 56.90 53.58
N ARG A 179 -2.95 56.81 54.42
CA ARG A 179 -3.80 55.61 54.52
C ARG A 179 -4.50 55.30 53.20
N SER A 180 -5.09 56.31 52.56
CA SER A 180 -5.75 56.17 51.25
C SER A 180 -4.77 55.70 50.16
N LEU A 181 -3.58 56.31 50.08
CA LEU A 181 -2.55 55.91 49.12
C LEU A 181 -2.05 54.48 49.36
N ARG A 182 -1.95 54.02 50.61
CA ARG A 182 -1.61 52.62 50.93
C ARG A 182 -2.66 51.66 50.37
N ASN A 183 -3.95 51.95 50.57
CA ASN A 183 -5.03 51.14 50.03
C ASN A 183 -5.01 51.15 48.49
N GLN A 184 -4.81 52.33 47.87
CA GLN A 184 -4.68 52.43 46.41
C GLN A 184 -3.49 51.61 45.86
N VAL A 185 -2.36 51.51 46.57
CA VAL A 185 -1.26 50.61 46.17
C VAL A 185 -1.68 49.15 46.21
N GLN A 186 -2.41 48.74 47.26
CA GLN A 186 -2.92 47.37 47.36
C GLN A 186 -3.89 47.04 46.22
N ASP A 187 -4.83 47.93 45.93
CA ASP A 187 -5.78 47.80 44.83
C ASP A 187 -5.08 47.78 43.47
N ALA A 188 -4.11 48.66 43.24
CA ALA A 188 -3.34 48.71 42.01
C ALA A 188 -2.49 47.43 41.81
N LEU A 189 -1.94 46.85 42.87
CA LEU A 189 -1.21 45.58 42.80
C LEU A 189 -2.14 44.42 42.45
N ALA A 190 -3.32 44.37 43.04
CA ALA A 190 -4.35 43.39 42.69
C ALA A 190 -4.78 43.54 41.22
N ALA A 191 -4.95 44.77 40.74
CA ALA A 191 -5.29 45.06 39.34
C ALA A 191 -4.20 44.60 38.37
N VAL A 192 -2.91 44.83 38.68
CA VAL A 192 -1.80 44.31 37.84
C VAL A 192 -1.83 42.78 37.80
N LYS A 193 -2.01 42.11 38.95
CA LYS A 193 -2.08 40.65 39.01
C LYS A 193 -3.22 40.11 38.16
N GLN A 194 -4.40 40.72 38.24
CA GLN A 194 -5.55 40.33 37.44
C GLN A 194 -5.32 40.57 35.95
N ALA A 195 -4.80 41.74 35.56
CA ALA A 195 -4.53 42.07 34.16
C ALA A 195 -3.53 41.10 33.52
N LYS A 196 -2.48 40.70 34.25
CA LYS A 196 -1.52 39.68 33.80
C LYS A 196 -2.17 38.31 33.64
N ALA A 197 -2.93 37.87 34.63
CA ALA A 197 -3.65 36.59 34.55
C ALA A 197 -4.65 36.54 33.37
N GLU A 198 -5.34 37.66 33.10
CA GLU A 198 -6.21 37.79 31.92
C GLU A 198 -5.42 37.67 30.62
N GLN A 199 -4.26 38.32 30.51
CA GLN A 199 -3.38 38.24 29.34
C GLN A 199 -2.84 36.82 29.14
N ASP A 200 -2.31 36.19 30.19
CA ASP A 200 -1.73 34.84 30.14
C ASP A 200 -2.78 33.81 29.72
N ALA A 201 -3.98 33.87 30.32
CA ALA A 201 -5.08 32.97 29.98
C ALA A 201 -5.54 33.16 28.52
N TYR A 202 -5.52 34.40 28.02
CA TYR A 202 -5.87 34.67 26.63
C TYR A 202 -4.80 34.14 25.67
N ASN A 203 -3.52 34.38 25.96
CA ASN A 203 -2.40 33.89 25.16
C ASN A 203 -2.35 32.37 25.10
N ALA A 204 -2.66 31.68 26.21
CA ALA A 204 -2.77 30.22 26.23
C ALA A 204 -3.87 29.72 25.27
N ARG A 205 -5.05 30.36 25.26
CA ARG A 205 -6.14 29.99 24.33
C ARG A 205 -5.76 30.20 22.86
N VAL A 206 -5.03 31.27 22.55
CA VAL A 206 -4.55 31.53 21.19
C VAL A 206 -3.52 30.48 20.78
N ALA A 207 -2.61 30.08 21.69
CA ALA A 207 -1.65 29.00 21.42
C ALA A 207 -2.37 27.66 21.19
N ASP A 208 -3.31 27.28 22.06
CA ASP A 208 -4.11 26.05 21.91
C ASP A 208 -4.87 26.02 20.58
N ALA A 209 -5.43 27.16 20.15
CA ALA A 209 -6.11 27.28 18.87
C ALA A 209 -5.16 27.05 17.68
N ARG A 210 -3.94 27.59 17.73
CA ARG A 210 -2.91 27.36 16.71
C ARG A 210 -2.52 25.88 16.63
N ASP A 211 -2.32 25.24 17.77
CA ASP A 211 -1.93 23.83 17.83
C ASP A 211 -3.05 22.92 17.27
N GLN A 212 -4.32 23.22 17.57
CA GLN A 212 -5.47 22.51 17.02
C GLN A 212 -5.54 22.63 15.49
N ILE A 213 -5.32 23.84 14.95
CA ILE A 213 -5.29 24.06 13.50
C ILE A 213 -4.16 23.27 12.85
N ALA A 214 -2.94 23.34 13.41
CA ALA A 214 -1.79 22.60 12.92
C ALA A 214 -2.04 21.08 12.93
N GLN A 215 -2.69 20.55 13.97
CA GLN A 215 -3.03 19.12 14.06
C GLN A 215 -4.07 18.71 13.00
N VAL A 216 -5.11 19.53 12.78
CA VAL A 216 -6.12 19.27 11.74
C VAL A 216 -5.47 19.20 10.36
N ARG A 217 -4.57 20.15 10.06
CA ARG A 217 -3.81 20.17 8.81
C ARG A 217 -2.93 18.93 8.65
N ALA A 218 -2.13 18.61 9.66
CA ALA A 218 -1.25 17.44 9.62
C ALA A 218 -2.04 16.13 9.40
N ASN A 219 -3.21 15.99 10.03
CA ASN A 219 -4.09 14.84 9.84
C ASN A 219 -4.65 14.78 8.41
N ALA A 220 -5.07 15.91 7.84
CA ALA A 220 -5.58 15.98 6.48
C ALA A 220 -4.50 15.64 5.45
N GLU A 221 -3.29 16.17 5.60
CA GLU A 221 -2.13 15.86 4.74
C GLU A 221 -1.74 14.38 4.83
N ALA A 222 -1.73 13.80 6.04
CA ALA A 222 -1.45 12.38 6.24
C ALA A 222 -2.50 11.47 5.58
N GLN A 223 -3.79 11.80 5.70
CA GLN A 223 -4.87 11.05 5.03
C GLN A 223 -4.76 11.14 3.50
N ALA A 224 -4.46 12.32 2.96
CA ALA A 224 -4.25 12.50 1.53
C ALA A 224 -3.07 11.65 1.02
N ALA A 225 -1.95 11.63 1.74
CA ALA A 225 -0.79 10.81 1.40
C ALA A 225 -1.08 9.30 1.47
N GLN A 226 -1.86 8.84 2.45
CA GLN A 226 -2.27 7.44 2.57
C GLN A 226 -3.16 7.00 1.40
N LEU A 227 -4.12 7.83 1.00
CA LEU A 227 -5.01 7.54 -0.13
C LEU A 227 -4.25 7.48 -1.45
N GLU A 228 -3.30 8.38 -1.68
CA GLU A 228 -2.45 8.36 -2.87
C GLU A 228 -1.57 7.09 -2.90
N SER A 229 -0.94 6.72 -1.77
CA SER A 229 -0.18 5.48 -1.68
C SER A 229 -1.05 4.24 -1.96
N ALA A 230 -2.30 4.23 -1.47
CA ALA A 230 -3.22 3.12 -1.72
C ALA A 230 -3.58 3.01 -3.21
N ARG A 231 -3.78 4.13 -3.90
CA ARG A 231 -4.00 4.16 -5.35
C ARG A 231 -2.81 3.61 -6.13
N GLN A 232 -1.59 3.99 -5.75
CA GLN A 232 -0.38 3.54 -6.45
C GLN A 232 -0.16 2.03 -6.30
N GLN A 233 -0.39 1.48 -5.11
CA GLN A 233 -0.32 0.03 -4.86
C GLN A 233 -1.32 -0.74 -5.73
N GLU A 234 -2.54 -0.22 -5.85
CA GLU A 234 -3.60 -0.86 -6.63
C GLU A 234 -3.32 -0.79 -8.14
N ALA A 235 -2.83 0.36 -8.64
CA ALA A 235 -2.38 0.50 -10.02
C ALA A 235 -1.23 -0.47 -10.36
N ALA A 236 -0.27 -0.62 -9.45
CA ALA A 236 0.82 -1.59 -9.61
C ALA A 236 0.32 -3.05 -9.60
N ALA A 237 -0.68 -3.36 -8.76
CA ALA A 237 -1.28 -4.69 -8.71
C ALA A 237 -2.04 -5.03 -10.01
N ILE A 238 -2.77 -4.08 -10.58
CA ILE A 238 -3.42 -4.24 -11.90
C ILE A 238 -2.38 -4.45 -12.99
N SER A 239 -1.30 -3.66 -13.01
CA SER A 239 -0.22 -3.82 -14.00
C SER A 239 0.44 -5.21 -13.89
N THR A 240 0.63 -5.71 -12.67
CA THR A 240 1.18 -7.06 -12.43
C THR A 240 0.22 -8.14 -12.93
N LEU A 241 -1.07 -8.00 -12.67
CA LEU A 241 -2.10 -8.92 -13.14
C LEU A 241 -2.16 -8.97 -14.67
N GLN A 242 -2.11 -7.81 -15.34
CA GLN A 242 -2.06 -7.72 -16.80
C GLN A 242 -0.82 -8.43 -17.36
N SER A 243 0.35 -8.25 -16.74
CA SER A 243 1.57 -8.96 -17.15
C SER A 243 1.44 -10.47 -16.99
N ASN A 244 0.87 -10.95 -15.89
CA ASN A 244 0.66 -12.39 -15.65
C ASN A 244 -0.30 -13.01 -16.67
N VAL A 245 -1.42 -12.34 -16.97
CA VAL A 245 -2.39 -12.79 -17.98
C VAL A 245 -1.71 -12.90 -19.35
N SER A 246 -0.97 -11.88 -19.79
CA SER A 246 -0.26 -11.94 -21.07
C SER A 246 0.79 -13.07 -21.13
N GLY A 247 1.47 -13.34 -20.00
CA GLY A 247 2.39 -14.47 -19.86
C GLY A 247 1.69 -15.83 -19.97
N TRP A 248 0.55 -16.02 -19.31
CA TRP A 248 -0.23 -17.25 -19.42
C TRP A 248 -0.83 -17.44 -20.82
N GLU A 249 -1.29 -16.38 -21.47
CA GLU A 249 -1.76 -16.41 -22.86
C GLU A 249 -0.64 -16.87 -23.81
N SER A 250 0.57 -16.33 -23.65
CA SER A 250 1.72 -16.76 -24.44
C SER A 250 2.11 -18.22 -24.17
N GLN A 251 2.03 -18.68 -22.92
CA GLN A 251 2.27 -20.09 -22.57
C GLN A 251 1.22 -21.02 -23.19
N VAL A 252 -0.07 -20.63 -23.17
CA VAL A 252 -1.14 -21.40 -23.82
C VAL A 252 -0.87 -21.53 -25.32
N GLN A 253 -0.48 -20.44 -26.00
CA GLN A 253 -0.14 -20.47 -27.42
C GLN A 253 1.06 -21.39 -27.71
N GLN A 254 2.10 -21.35 -26.87
CA GLN A 254 3.27 -22.23 -27.02
C GLN A 254 2.90 -23.70 -26.84
N ILE A 255 2.07 -24.04 -25.84
CA ILE A 255 1.60 -25.40 -25.62
C ILE A 255 0.75 -25.89 -26.80
N GLN A 256 -0.15 -25.06 -27.33
CA GLN A 256 -0.97 -25.39 -28.50
C GLN A 256 -0.11 -25.62 -29.76
N ALA A 257 0.89 -24.76 -29.99
CA ALA A 257 1.82 -24.92 -31.10
C ALA A 257 2.65 -26.21 -30.97
N ALA A 258 3.13 -26.52 -29.76
CA ALA A 258 3.87 -27.75 -29.50
C ALA A 258 3.00 -29.00 -29.69
N GLN A 259 1.73 -28.97 -29.26
CA GLN A 259 0.77 -30.05 -29.49
C GLN A 259 0.44 -30.22 -30.98
N ALA A 260 0.27 -29.14 -31.73
CA ALA A 260 0.05 -29.19 -33.18
C ALA A 260 1.26 -29.77 -33.93
N ALA A 261 2.47 -29.34 -33.55
CA ALA A 261 3.72 -29.88 -34.12
C ALA A 261 3.89 -31.37 -33.77
N ALA A 262 3.61 -31.78 -32.54
CA ALA A 262 3.64 -33.18 -32.13
C ALA A 262 2.60 -34.03 -32.89
N ALA A 263 1.39 -33.49 -33.12
CA ALA A 263 0.37 -34.17 -33.93
C ALA A 263 0.79 -34.33 -35.39
N GLN A 264 1.41 -33.30 -36.00
CA GLN A 264 1.98 -33.38 -37.34
C GLN A 264 3.06 -34.46 -37.43
N GLN A 265 4.01 -34.47 -36.48
CA GLN A 265 5.06 -35.48 -36.41
C GLN A 265 4.49 -36.90 -36.25
N ALA A 266 3.45 -37.08 -35.43
CA ALA A 266 2.79 -38.39 -35.28
C ALA A 266 2.12 -38.84 -36.59
N GLN A 267 1.53 -37.90 -37.33
CA GLN A 267 0.88 -38.19 -38.61
C GLN A 267 1.90 -38.50 -39.71
N GLU A 268 3.02 -37.78 -39.76
CA GLU A 268 4.15 -38.09 -40.64
C GLU A 268 4.79 -39.45 -40.30
N ALA A 269 4.97 -39.78 -39.02
CA ALA A 269 5.46 -41.09 -38.59
C ALA A 269 4.48 -42.22 -38.96
N SER A 270 3.17 -41.97 -38.86
CA SER A 270 2.15 -42.92 -39.31
C SER A 270 2.15 -43.09 -40.84
N ALA A 271 2.36 -42.01 -41.59
CA ALA A 271 2.48 -42.05 -43.05
C ALA A 271 3.77 -42.73 -43.50
N ALA A 272 4.90 -42.46 -42.83
CA ALA A 272 6.19 -43.09 -43.10
C ALA A 272 6.14 -44.60 -42.79
N SER A 273 5.54 -45.00 -41.66
CA SER A 273 5.35 -46.42 -41.33
C SER A 273 4.36 -47.11 -42.27
N ALA A 274 3.30 -46.43 -42.72
CA ALA A 274 2.42 -46.92 -43.79
C ALA A 274 3.17 -47.07 -45.12
N GLN A 275 4.00 -46.09 -45.51
CA GLN A 275 4.83 -46.15 -46.71
C GLN A 275 5.83 -47.31 -46.63
N GLN A 276 6.44 -47.53 -45.46
CA GLN A 276 7.39 -48.62 -45.21
C GLN A 276 6.69 -49.99 -45.23
N THR A 277 5.46 -50.06 -44.71
CA THR A 277 4.59 -51.22 -44.84
C THR A 277 4.29 -51.47 -46.31
N VAL A 278 3.80 -50.49 -47.08
CA VAL A 278 3.56 -50.67 -48.52
C VAL A 278 4.84 -51.08 -49.25
N SER A 279 5.99 -50.47 -48.93
CA SER A 279 7.30 -50.78 -49.52
C SER A 279 7.76 -52.21 -49.23
N SER A 280 7.40 -52.79 -48.08
CA SER A 280 7.72 -54.20 -47.79
C SER A 280 6.82 -55.17 -48.57
N TRP A 281 5.69 -54.71 -49.11
CA TRP A 281 4.81 -55.51 -49.98
C TRP A 281 5.28 -55.42 -51.44
N VAL A 282 6.00 -54.34 -51.79
CA VAL A 282 6.63 -54.14 -53.11
C VAL A 282 8.15 -54.36 -53.00
N GLY A 283 8.55 -55.63 -52.88
CA GLY A 283 9.96 -56.02 -52.87
C GLY A 283 10.71 -55.58 -54.13
N ASP A 284 12.04 -55.52 -54.07
CA ASP A 284 12.92 -55.34 -55.24
C ASP A 284 12.86 -56.62 -56.10
N TRP A 285 11.81 -56.74 -56.90
CA TRP A 285 11.49 -57.93 -57.65
C TRP A 285 12.47 -58.13 -58.81
N ALA A 286 12.95 -59.36 -58.97
CA ALA A 286 13.83 -59.75 -60.07
C ALA A 286 13.21 -59.60 -61.48
N ILE A 287 11.89 -59.45 -61.56
CA ILE A 287 11.09 -59.27 -62.77
C ILE A 287 10.04 -58.19 -62.49
N PRO A 288 9.39 -57.58 -63.52
CA PRO A 288 8.42 -56.50 -63.31
C PRO A 288 7.36 -56.82 -62.26
N GLN A 289 7.20 -55.94 -61.28
CA GLN A 289 6.31 -56.10 -60.12
C GLN A 289 4.87 -56.51 -60.50
N ALA A 290 4.34 -55.98 -61.61
CA ALA A 290 2.99 -56.32 -62.07
C ALA A 290 2.82 -57.82 -62.35
N VAL A 291 3.87 -58.47 -62.86
CA VAL A 291 3.90 -59.92 -63.11
C VAL A 291 3.92 -60.65 -61.77
N VAL A 292 4.84 -60.30 -60.86
CA VAL A 292 4.94 -60.97 -59.55
C VAL A 292 3.67 -60.89 -58.72
N MET A 293 3.02 -59.72 -58.71
CA MET A 293 1.76 -59.52 -57.98
C MET A 293 0.59 -60.29 -58.63
N CYS A 294 0.57 -60.43 -59.95
CA CYS A 294 -0.44 -61.24 -60.65
C CYS A 294 -0.20 -62.75 -60.44
N GLU A 295 1.06 -63.19 -60.45
CA GLU A 295 1.43 -64.60 -60.32
C GLU A 295 1.20 -65.14 -58.90
N SER A 296 1.60 -64.41 -57.86
CA SER A 296 1.55 -64.91 -56.48
C SER A 296 1.05 -63.90 -55.44
N GLY A 297 0.77 -62.67 -55.84
CA GLY A 297 0.56 -61.56 -54.91
C GLY A 297 1.82 -61.19 -54.10
N GLY A 298 3.02 -61.57 -54.58
CA GLY A 298 4.29 -61.36 -53.88
C GLY A 298 4.59 -62.38 -52.76
N ASN A 299 3.86 -63.50 -52.69
CA ASN A 299 4.05 -64.50 -51.64
C ASN A 299 5.16 -65.51 -52.00
N PHE A 300 6.31 -65.40 -51.33
CA PHE A 300 7.47 -66.29 -51.50
C PHE A 300 7.23 -67.77 -51.16
N ASN A 301 6.11 -68.12 -50.52
CA ASN A 301 5.74 -69.50 -50.20
C ASN A 301 4.54 -69.99 -51.02
N ALA A 302 4.09 -69.23 -52.01
CA ALA A 302 2.95 -69.61 -52.84
C ALA A 302 3.26 -70.87 -53.67
N VAL A 303 2.29 -71.78 -53.77
CA VAL A 303 2.37 -72.97 -54.63
C VAL A 303 1.10 -73.05 -55.45
N ASN A 304 1.24 -73.09 -56.77
CA ASN A 304 0.13 -73.38 -57.67
C ASN A 304 -0.20 -74.88 -57.60
N PRO A 305 -1.38 -75.28 -57.10
CA PRO A 305 -1.70 -76.70 -56.90
C PRO A 305 -1.83 -77.50 -58.20
N SER A 306 -2.04 -76.82 -59.33
CA SER A 306 -2.24 -77.46 -60.65
C SER A 306 -0.95 -77.60 -61.44
N SER A 307 -0.09 -76.58 -61.45
CA SER A 307 1.18 -76.61 -62.20
C SER A 307 2.39 -76.99 -61.35
N GLY A 308 2.25 -76.95 -60.01
CA GLY A 308 3.36 -77.11 -59.08
C GLY A 308 4.33 -75.93 -59.07
N ALA A 309 4.04 -74.83 -59.78
CA ALA A 309 4.84 -73.61 -59.76
C ALA A 309 4.91 -73.05 -58.34
N GLY A 310 6.11 -72.68 -57.90
CA GLY A 310 6.38 -72.29 -56.51
C GLY A 310 7.01 -70.92 -56.40
N GLY A 311 6.88 -70.31 -55.23
CA GLY A 311 7.57 -69.08 -54.85
C GLY A 311 6.89 -67.81 -55.35
N ALA A 312 7.49 -66.66 -55.01
CA ALA A 312 6.92 -65.35 -55.38
C ALA A 312 6.82 -65.17 -56.90
N TYR A 313 7.75 -65.78 -57.64
CA TYR A 313 7.83 -65.67 -59.10
C TYR A 313 7.10 -66.80 -59.85
N GLN A 314 6.41 -67.70 -59.13
CA GLN A 314 5.70 -68.87 -59.68
C GLN A 314 6.53 -69.63 -60.73
N ILE A 315 7.74 -70.04 -60.36
CA ILE A 315 8.63 -70.79 -61.26
C ILE A 315 8.25 -72.27 -61.24
N LEU A 316 8.14 -72.90 -62.41
CA LEU A 316 7.87 -74.34 -62.51
C LEU A 316 9.05 -75.17 -61.94
N PRO A 317 8.80 -76.29 -61.22
CA PRO A 317 9.87 -77.10 -60.63
C PRO A 317 10.89 -77.67 -61.65
N SER A 318 10.50 -77.84 -62.91
CA SER A 318 11.39 -78.24 -64.00
C SER A 318 12.33 -77.09 -64.39
N THR A 319 11.80 -75.88 -64.57
CA THR A 319 12.56 -74.67 -64.89
C THR A 319 13.48 -74.28 -63.74
N TRP A 320 12.99 -74.35 -62.50
CA TRP A 320 13.80 -74.11 -61.29
C TRP A 320 15.08 -74.94 -61.25
N ARG A 321 14.95 -76.25 -61.48
CA ARG A 321 16.09 -77.17 -61.52
C ARG A 321 17.01 -76.91 -62.72
N LEU A 322 16.46 -76.49 -63.86
CA LEU A 322 17.24 -76.18 -65.06
C LEU A 322 18.18 -74.98 -64.83
N TYR A 323 17.75 -74.00 -64.04
CA TYR A 323 18.56 -72.83 -63.67
C TYR A 323 19.34 -73.04 -62.36
N GLY A 324 19.56 -74.29 -61.95
CA GLY A 324 20.44 -74.65 -60.82
C GLY A 324 19.78 -74.60 -59.44
N GLY A 325 18.47 -74.37 -59.37
CA GLY A 325 17.72 -74.38 -58.12
C GLY A 325 17.62 -75.78 -57.53
N SER A 326 17.85 -75.89 -56.22
CA SER A 326 17.68 -77.14 -55.47
C SER A 326 16.34 -77.16 -54.74
N GLY A 327 15.77 -78.36 -54.52
CA GLY A 327 14.45 -78.49 -53.87
C GLY A 327 13.29 -77.89 -54.68
N SER A 328 12.23 -77.45 -53.98
CA SER A 328 11.10 -76.76 -54.60
C SER A 328 11.30 -75.23 -54.54
N PRO A 329 10.84 -74.46 -55.54
CA PRO A 329 11.04 -73.01 -55.59
C PRO A 329 10.50 -72.26 -54.36
N GLN A 330 9.36 -72.68 -53.81
CA GLN A 330 8.75 -72.07 -52.64
C GLN A 330 9.50 -72.34 -51.33
N ASP A 331 10.34 -73.38 -51.30
CA ASP A 331 11.13 -73.75 -50.11
C ASP A 331 12.50 -73.03 -50.11
N ALA A 332 12.85 -72.37 -51.22
CA ALA A 332 14.10 -71.64 -51.39
C ALA A 332 14.04 -70.23 -50.79
N SER A 333 15.20 -69.69 -50.43
CA SER A 333 15.28 -68.33 -49.89
C SER A 333 14.75 -67.28 -50.88
N PRO A 334 14.13 -66.18 -50.42
CA PRO A 334 13.67 -65.11 -51.31
C PRO A 334 14.74 -64.58 -52.27
N SER A 335 16.00 -64.53 -51.83
CA SER A 335 17.15 -64.14 -52.65
C SER A 335 17.46 -65.15 -53.75
N GLU A 336 17.38 -66.45 -53.47
CA GLU A 336 17.60 -67.51 -54.45
C GLU A 336 16.45 -67.55 -55.47
N GLN A 337 15.21 -67.38 -55.00
CA GLN A 337 14.05 -67.24 -55.87
C GLN A 337 14.20 -66.06 -56.83
N SER A 338 14.64 -64.91 -56.31
CA SER A 338 14.88 -63.70 -57.11
C SER A 338 16.04 -63.87 -58.08
N GLN A 339 17.14 -64.50 -57.65
CA GLN A 339 18.29 -64.74 -58.51
C GLN A 339 17.93 -65.61 -59.71
N ILE A 340 17.23 -66.72 -59.49
CA ILE A 340 16.82 -67.62 -60.57
C ILE A 340 15.75 -66.96 -61.46
N ALA A 341 14.78 -66.25 -60.86
CA ALA A 341 13.80 -65.49 -61.63
C ALA A 341 14.47 -64.45 -62.55
N SER A 342 15.51 -63.76 -62.07
CA SER A 342 16.25 -62.78 -62.88
C SER A 342 16.95 -63.41 -64.08
N GLN A 343 17.49 -64.62 -63.92
CA GLN A 343 18.14 -65.37 -64.99
C GLN A 343 17.11 -65.82 -66.03
N ILE A 344 15.99 -66.39 -65.59
CA ILE A 344 14.89 -66.80 -66.49
C ILE A 344 14.36 -65.58 -67.26
N TRP A 345 14.27 -64.42 -66.60
CA TRP A 345 13.79 -63.19 -67.24
C TRP A 345 14.78 -62.63 -68.23
N ALA A 346 16.08 -62.67 -67.93
CA ALA A 346 17.12 -62.30 -68.88
C ALA A 346 17.12 -63.20 -70.12
N ASP A 347 16.88 -64.51 -69.94
CA ASP A 347 16.95 -65.49 -71.01
C ASP A 347 15.68 -65.56 -71.87
N SER A 348 14.50 -65.48 -71.25
CA SER A 348 13.19 -65.74 -71.89
C SER A 348 12.24 -64.54 -71.89
N GLY A 349 12.57 -63.48 -71.16
CA GLY A 349 11.75 -62.28 -71.04
C GLY A 349 10.32 -62.58 -70.56
N PRO A 350 9.34 -61.73 -70.88
CA PRO A 350 7.95 -61.86 -70.41
C PRO A 350 7.27 -63.17 -70.84
N SER A 351 7.70 -63.80 -71.94
CA SER A 351 7.06 -65.01 -72.47
C SER A 351 7.09 -66.21 -71.51
N ALA A 352 7.98 -66.21 -70.52
CA ALA A 352 8.09 -67.26 -69.52
C ALA A 352 7.05 -67.16 -68.38
N TRP A 353 6.31 -66.05 -68.27
CA TRP A 353 5.29 -65.85 -67.24
C TRP A 353 3.91 -65.67 -67.87
N ALA A 354 2.89 -66.30 -67.29
CA ALA A 354 1.53 -66.24 -67.81
C ALA A 354 0.92 -64.84 -67.62
N CYS A 355 1.25 -64.19 -66.51
CA CYS A 355 0.82 -62.84 -66.18
C CYS A 355 1.59 -61.71 -66.90
N ALA A 356 2.51 -62.06 -67.81
CA ALA A 356 3.31 -61.10 -68.56
C ALA A 356 2.95 -61.04 -70.06
N GLN A 357 1.92 -61.79 -70.49
CA GLN A 357 1.46 -61.90 -71.89
C GLN A 357 0.28 -60.99 -72.22
#